data_AF-A0A0U3MR91-F1
#
_entry.id   AF-A0A0U3MR91-F1
#
_cell.length_a   1.000
_cell.length_b   1.000
_cell.length_c   1.000
_cell.angle_alpha   90.00
_cell.angle_beta   90.00
_cell.angle_gamma   90.00
#
_symmetry.space_group_name_H-M   'P 1'
#
loop_
_entity.id
_entity.type
_entity.pdbx_description
1 polymer ?
#
loop_
_entity_poly.entity_id
_entity_poly.type
_entity_poly.pdbx_seq_one_letter_code
_entity_poly.pdbx_strand_id
1 'polypeptide(L)'
;MESKERYWGNSRFFSWAFVVIWMGLIFYLSHQVADQSRTLSDETLYIMIPTIKIFQGLFFLVLAVWGGSKLKKQGITIGMKEIIAIGAVICLLYILSVEMRDAVVPPDLPNAIRKHAHFFIYLVLGILVKNALNNSGIAGIKGIGLSLLICALYAVSDEFHQVFVPGRGGRLSDVFIDSSGAGIGLIASVLFNKIRRKRTASLVSNDSRNRKD
;
A
#
# COMPACT_ATOMS: atom_id res chain seq x y z
N MET A 1 -34.17 -8.26 22.44
CA MET A 1 -34.06 -7.44 21.22
C MET A 1 -33.06 -6.29 21.40
N GLU A 2 -33.06 -5.60 22.54
CA GLU A 2 -32.07 -4.53 22.86
C GLU A 2 -30.60 -4.91 22.71
N SER A 3 -30.20 -6.13 23.10
CA SER A 3 -28.78 -6.54 23.05
C SER A 3 -28.24 -6.66 21.63
N LYS A 4 -29.05 -7.16 20.68
CA LYS A 4 -28.68 -7.24 19.26
C LYS A 4 -28.61 -5.84 18.65
N GLU A 5 -29.60 -4.99 18.88
CA GLU A 5 -29.59 -3.62 18.35
C GLU A 5 -28.40 -2.80 18.88
N ARG A 6 -28.06 -2.94 20.17
CA ARG A 6 -26.86 -2.32 20.76
C ARG A 6 -25.57 -2.83 20.12
N TYR A 7 -25.46 -4.14 19.85
CA TYR A 7 -24.29 -4.74 19.21
C TYR A 7 -24.10 -4.28 17.76
N TRP A 8 -25.20 -4.22 16.98
CA TRP A 8 -25.20 -3.71 15.62
C TRP A 8 -24.98 -2.19 15.55
N GLY A 9 -25.45 -1.44 16.55
CA GLY A 9 -25.20 -0.01 16.70
C GLY A 9 -23.72 0.30 16.91
N ASN A 10 -23.06 -0.43 17.81
CA ASN A 10 -21.63 -0.24 18.09
C ASN A 10 -20.76 -0.54 16.86
N SER A 11 -21.01 -1.63 16.12
CA SER A 11 -20.19 -1.99 14.96
C SER A 11 -20.29 -0.96 13.81
N ARG A 12 -21.46 -0.36 13.62
CA ARG A 12 -21.66 0.76 12.67
C ARG A 12 -20.87 1.98 13.10
N PHE A 13 -21.00 2.38 14.36
CA PHE A 13 -20.31 3.52 14.92
C PHE A 13 -18.79 3.41 14.74
N PHE A 14 -18.20 2.28 15.14
CA PHE A 14 -16.75 2.08 15.00
C PHE A 14 -16.30 2.10 13.53
N SER A 15 -17.07 1.50 12.62
CA SER A 15 -16.73 1.49 11.19
C SER A 15 -16.67 2.89 10.60
N TRP A 16 -17.62 3.75 10.96
CA TRP A 16 -17.64 5.15 10.53
C TRP A 16 -16.60 6.00 11.27
N ALA A 17 -16.32 5.72 12.54
CA ALA A 17 -15.24 6.39 13.26
C ALA A 17 -13.88 6.16 12.56
N PHE A 18 -13.58 4.94 12.11
CA PHE A 18 -12.38 4.67 11.31
C PHE A 18 -12.36 5.45 9.99
N VAL A 19 -13.50 5.56 9.31
CA VAL A 19 -13.59 6.37 8.08
C VAL A 19 -13.26 7.84 8.38
N VAL A 20 -13.88 8.43 9.41
CA VAL A 20 -13.68 9.84 9.76
C VAL A 20 -12.24 10.10 10.21
N ILE A 21 -11.65 9.22 11.04
CA ILE A 21 -10.25 9.32 11.45
C ILE A 21 -9.33 9.27 10.23
N TRP A 22 -9.59 8.35 9.30
CA TRP A 22 -8.79 8.21 8.09
C TRP A 22 -8.93 9.41 7.15
N MET A 23 -10.14 9.96 7.01
CA MET A 23 -10.37 11.21 6.30
C MET A 23 -9.59 12.36 6.95
N GLY A 24 -9.63 12.48 8.28
CA GLY A 24 -8.82 13.46 9.01
C GLY A 24 -7.33 13.32 8.77
N LEU A 25 -6.81 12.09 8.68
CA LEU A 25 -5.41 11.83 8.31
C LEU A 25 -5.10 12.32 6.89
N ILE A 26 -5.94 12.00 5.91
CA ILE A 26 -5.79 12.48 4.53
C ILE A 26 -5.74 14.01 4.52
N PHE A 27 -6.70 14.66 5.17
CA PHE A 27 -6.79 16.11 5.23
C PHE A 27 -5.54 16.75 5.87
N TYR A 28 -5.04 16.17 6.96
CA TYR A 28 -3.82 16.63 7.62
C TYR A 28 -2.60 16.55 6.68
N LEU A 29 -2.47 15.45 5.93
CA LEU A 29 -1.38 15.28 4.96
C LEU A 29 -1.52 16.25 3.76
N SER A 30 -2.75 16.47 3.29
CA SER A 30 -3.02 17.37 2.17
C SER A 30 -2.90 18.86 2.52
N HIS A 31 -3.07 19.23 3.79
CA HIS A 31 -2.90 20.61 4.25
C HIS A 31 -1.43 21.07 4.28
N GLN A 32 -0.47 20.14 4.20
CA GLN A 32 0.95 20.48 4.22
C GLN A 32 1.34 21.35 3.02
N VAL A 33 1.99 22.48 3.32
CA VAL A 33 2.55 23.38 2.29
C VAL A 33 3.47 22.61 1.34
N ALA A 34 3.54 23.05 0.09
CA ALA A 34 4.20 22.27 -0.97
C ALA A 34 5.65 21.91 -0.63
N ASP A 35 6.39 22.82 0.00
CA ASP A 35 7.78 22.57 0.40
C ASP A 35 7.88 21.54 1.53
N GLN A 36 7.01 21.59 2.54
CA GLN A 36 6.97 20.58 3.61
C GLN A 36 6.62 19.19 3.07
N SER A 37 5.68 19.10 2.13
CA SER A 37 5.32 17.82 1.51
C SER A 37 6.42 17.24 0.63
N ARG A 38 7.16 18.11 -0.07
CA ARG A 38 8.37 17.71 -0.81
C ARG A 38 9.43 17.20 0.15
N THR A 39 9.73 17.94 1.21
CA THR A 39 10.70 17.52 2.24
C THR A 39 10.32 16.17 2.86
N LEU A 40 9.05 15.93 3.22
CA LEU A 40 8.61 14.64 3.76
C LEU A 40 8.80 13.49 2.78
N SER A 41 8.54 13.73 1.49
CA SER A 41 8.76 12.76 0.42
C SER A 41 10.25 12.47 0.23
N ASP A 42 11.09 13.50 0.30
CA ASP A 42 12.54 13.42 0.18
C ASP A 42 13.17 12.69 1.37
N GLU A 43 12.72 12.98 2.60
CA GLU A 43 13.14 12.28 3.81
C GLU A 43 12.78 10.79 3.76
N THR A 44 11.57 10.47 3.28
CA THR A 44 11.15 9.08 3.09
C THR A 44 12.06 8.35 2.11
N LEU A 45 12.40 9.00 0.99
CA LEU A 45 13.32 8.45 -0.01
C LEU A 45 14.73 8.28 0.58
N TYR A 46 15.19 9.26 1.34
CA TYR A 46 16.49 9.29 1.98
C TYR A 46 16.67 8.16 2.99
N ILE A 47 15.62 7.79 3.73
CA ILE A 47 15.63 6.65 4.66
C ILE A 47 15.50 5.31 3.91
N MET A 48 14.67 5.26 2.87
CA MET A 48 14.40 4.02 2.13
C MET A 48 15.61 3.51 1.35
N ILE A 49 16.41 4.41 0.75
CA ILE A 49 17.56 4.04 -0.08
C ILE A 49 18.65 3.27 0.69
N PRO A 50 19.17 3.74 1.84
CA PRO A 50 20.09 2.98 2.68
C PRO A 50 19.52 1.62 3.09
N THR A 51 18.23 1.57 3.37
CA THR A 51 17.56 0.33 3.81
C THR A 51 17.55 -0.71 2.69
N ILE A 52 17.22 -0.30 1.45
CA ILE A 52 17.31 -1.16 0.26
C ILE A 52 18.76 -1.64 0.05
N LYS A 53 19.76 -0.75 0.20
CA LYS A 53 21.19 -1.13 0.08
C LYS A 53 21.61 -2.18 1.11
N ILE A 54 21.15 -2.05 2.36
CA ILE A 54 21.41 -3.04 3.42
C ILE A 54 20.80 -4.39 3.05
N PHE A 55 19.53 -4.43 2.63
CA PHE A 55 18.88 -5.66 2.20
C PHE A 55 19.57 -6.32 1.01
N GLN A 56 20.01 -5.53 0.02
CA GLN A 56 20.75 -6.02 -1.13
C GLN A 56 22.10 -6.62 -0.72
N GLY A 57 22.84 -5.98 0.19
CA GLY A 57 24.08 -6.52 0.75
C GLY A 57 23.85 -7.84 1.49
N LEU A 58 22.81 -7.92 2.31
CA LEU A 58 22.42 -9.14 3.02
C LEU A 58 22.05 -10.28 2.05
N PHE A 59 21.32 -9.96 0.98
CA PHE A 59 20.96 -10.93 -0.05
C PHE A 59 22.20 -11.57 -0.70
N PHE A 60 23.19 -10.76 -1.11
CA PHE A 60 24.43 -11.27 -1.68
C PHE A 60 25.27 -12.05 -0.67
N LEU A 61 25.29 -11.62 0.61
CA LEU A 61 25.96 -12.37 1.68
C LEU A 61 25.36 -13.77 1.86
N VAL A 62 24.03 -13.87 1.87
CA VAL A 62 23.33 -15.16 1.96
C VAL A 62 23.67 -16.06 0.76
N LEU A 63 23.67 -15.51 -0.46
CA LEU A 63 24.06 -16.27 -1.65
C LEU A 63 25.51 -16.75 -1.59
N ALA A 64 26.43 -15.93 -1.10
CA ALA A 64 27.84 -16.28 -0.96
C ALA A 64 28.04 -17.44 0.05
N VAL A 65 27.41 -17.36 1.23
CA VAL A 65 27.47 -18.41 2.26
C VAL A 65 26.81 -19.70 1.77
N TRP A 66 25.61 -19.60 1.17
CA TRP A 66 24.88 -20.74 0.63
C TRP A 66 25.65 -21.41 -0.51
N GLY A 67 26.13 -20.64 -1.49
CA GLY A 67 26.93 -21.13 -2.62
C GLY A 67 28.24 -21.78 -2.17
N GLY A 68 28.99 -21.13 -1.27
CA GLY A 68 30.22 -21.69 -0.71
C GLY A 68 30.00 -23.01 0.02
N SER A 69 28.91 -23.14 0.78
CA SER A 69 28.55 -24.39 1.47
C SER A 69 28.24 -25.55 0.49
N LYS A 70 27.66 -25.24 -0.67
CA LYS A 70 27.35 -26.22 -1.74
C LYS A 70 28.62 -26.66 -2.46
N LEU A 71 29.50 -25.72 -2.82
CA LEU A 71 30.76 -26.00 -3.50
C LEU A 71 31.69 -26.86 -2.62
N LYS A 72 31.75 -26.56 -1.32
CA LYS A 72 32.51 -27.36 -0.35
C LYS A 72 32.02 -28.82 -0.28
N LYS A 73 30.70 -29.06 -0.37
CA LYS A 73 30.11 -30.42 -0.40
C LYS A 73 30.46 -31.19 -1.69
N GLN A 74 30.81 -30.50 -2.76
CA GLN A 74 31.24 -31.10 -4.03
C GLN A 74 32.76 -31.27 -4.14
N GLY A 75 33.51 -30.96 -3.08
CA GLY A 75 34.98 -31.03 -3.08
C GLY A 75 35.66 -29.95 -3.92
N ILE A 76 34.92 -28.93 -4.36
CA ILE A 76 35.45 -27.83 -5.17
C ILE A 76 36.12 -26.81 -4.25
N THR A 77 37.42 -26.61 -4.40
CA THR A 77 38.18 -25.57 -3.72
C THR A 77 38.22 -24.32 -4.58
N ILE A 78 37.72 -23.20 -4.04
CA ILE A 78 37.78 -21.91 -4.71
C ILE A 78 39.18 -21.32 -4.45
N GLY A 79 39.95 -21.10 -5.51
CA GLY A 79 41.27 -20.48 -5.42
C GLY A 79 41.21 -18.96 -5.21
N MET A 80 42.37 -18.36 -4.92
CA MET A 80 42.49 -16.92 -4.70
C MET A 80 42.10 -16.10 -5.93
N LYS A 81 42.36 -16.62 -7.14
CA LYS A 81 42.05 -15.92 -8.41
C LYS A 81 40.55 -15.80 -8.63
N GLU A 82 39.79 -16.85 -8.29
CA GLU A 82 38.35 -16.90 -8.37
C GLU A 82 37.69 -15.98 -7.34
N ILE A 83 38.21 -15.94 -6.11
CA ILE A 83 37.74 -15.00 -5.07
C ILE A 83 37.97 -13.55 -5.51
N ILE A 84 39.14 -13.24 -6.06
CA ILE A 84 39.45 -11.91 -6.59
C ILE A 84 38.53 -11.56 -7.77
N ALA A 85 38.28 -12.50 -8.69
CA ALA A 85 37.38 -12.29 -9.81
C ALA A 85 35.94 -12.03 -9.36
N ILE A 86 35.42 -12.83 -8.41
CA ILE A 86 34.09 -12.63 -7.82
C ILE A 86 34.00 -11.29 -7.11
N GLY A 87 35.02 -10.93 -6.32
CA GLY A 87 35.10 -9.64 -5.62
C GLY A 87 35.13 -8.45 -6.60
N ALA A 88 35.88 -8.56 -7.70
CA ALA A 88 35.93 -7.54 -8.73
C ALA A 88 34.59 -7.38 -9.46
N VAL A 89 33.90 -8.49 -9.76
CA VAL A 89 32.57 -8.46 -10.37
C VAL A 89 31.54 -7.86 -9.41
N ILE A 90 31.54 -8.24 -8.13
CA ILE A 90 30.64 -7.65 -7.13
C ILE A 90 30.92 -6.15 -6.96
N CYS A 91 32.19 -5.75 -6.92
CA CYS A 91 32.60 -4.35 -6.83
C CYS A 91 32.15 -3.55 -8.05
N LEU A 92 32.34 -4.10 -9.27
CA LEU A 92 31.88 -3.49 -10.51
C LEU A 92 30.35 -3.36 -10.52
N LEU A 93 29.62 -4.41 -10.13
CA LEU A 93 28.15 -4.37 -10.04
C LEU A 93 27.68 -3.34 -9.00
N TYR A 94 28.39 -3.20 -7.88
CA TYR A 94 28.12 -2.18 -6.88
C TYR A 94 28.37 -0.77 -7.42
N ILE A 95 29.52 -0.52 -8.04
CA ILE A 95 29.85 0.78 -8.66
C ILE A 95 28.83 1.13 -9.76
N LEU A 96 28.51 0.18 -10.64
CA LEU A 96 27.48 0.36 -11.67
C LEU A 96 26.10 0.62 -11.05
N SER A 97 25.75 -0.02 -9.93
CA SER A 97 24.47 0.25 -9.24
C SER A 97 24.39 1.65 -8.62
N VAL A 98 25.54 2.20 -8.22
CA VAL A 98 25.64 3.56 -7.66
C VAL A 98 25.60 4.59 -8.79
N GLU A 99 26.31 4.38 -9.89
CA GLU A 99 26.32 5.30 -11.03
C GLU A 99 24.96 5.37 -11.74
N MET A 100 24.28 4.21 -11.89
CA MET A 100 22.93 4.16 -12.45
C MET A 100 21.89 4.83 -11.54
N ARG A 101 22.18 5.10 -10.26
CA ARG A 101 21.21 5.70 -9.33
C ARG A 101 20.86 7.13 -9.70
N ASP A 102 21.87 7.95 -9.96
CA ASP A 102 21.65 9.38 -10.22
C ASP A 102 21.19 9.62 -11.67
N ALA A 103 21.37 8.62 -12.54
CA ALA A 103 20.78 8.58 -13.88
C ALA A 103 19.34 8.03 -13.92
N VAL A 104 18.94 7.17 -12.97
CA VAL A 104 17.63 6.50 -12.92
C VAL A 104 16.64 7.17 -11.96
N VAL A 105 17.08 7.97 -10.98
CA VAL A 105 16.19 8.75 -10.11
C VAL A 105 15.83 10.05 -10.81
N PRO A 106 14.64 10.15 -11.44
CA PRO A 106 14.30 11.35 -12.16
C PRO A 106 13.94 12.47 -11.18
N PRO A 107 14.14 13.75 -11.56
CA PRO A 107 13.88 14.90 -10.69
C PRO A 107 12.41 15.04 -10.26
N ASP A 108 11.47 14.33 -10.90
CA ASP A 108 10.05 14.27 -10.54
C ASP A 108 9.69 13.13 -9.57
N LEU A 109 10.65 12.30 -9.15
CA LEU A 109 10.42 11.17 -8.24
C LEU A 109 9.67 11.53 -6.94
N PRO A 110 9.96 12.66 -6.26
CA PRO A 110 9.20 13.07 -5.07
C PRO A 110 7.72 13.34 -5.39
N ASN A 111 7.44 13.88 -6.58
CA ASN A 111 6.08 14.08 -7.06
C ASN A 111 5.39 12.76 -7.40
N ALA A 112 6.11 11.81 -8.00
CA ALA A 112 5.60 10.48 -8.26
C ALA A 112 5.26 9.76 -6.95
N ILE A 113 6.16 9.77 -5.96
CA ILE A 113 5.93 9.14 -4.65
C ILE A 113 4.68 9.71 -3.99
N ARG A 114 4.51 11.04 -4.00
CA ARG A 114 3.31 11.70 -3.47
C ARG A 114 2.04 11.22 -4.16
N LYS A 115 2.03 11.14 -5.50
CA LYS A 115 0.87 10.65 -6.25
C LYS A 115 0.53 9.19 -5.93
N HIS A 116 1.54 8.34 -5.77
CA HIS A 116 1.32 6.94 -5.38
C HIS A 116 0.82 6.85 -3.93
N ALA A 117 1.34 7.66 -3.01
CA ALA A 117 0.88 7.71 -1.63
C ALA A 117 -0.60 8.11 -1.54
N HIS A 118 -1.00 9.14 -2.30
CA HIS A 118 -2.39 9.56 -2.43
C HIS A 118 -3.29 8.46 -3.03
N PHE A 119 -2.85 7.81 -4.11
CA PHE A 119 -3.55 6.62 -4.62
C PHE A 119 -3.77 5.55 -3.54
N PHE A 120 -2.74 5.21 -2.75
CA PHE A 120 -2.84 4.19 -1.70
C PHE A 120 -3.71 4.63 -0.52
N ILE A 121 -3.65 5.89 -0.09
CA ILE A 121 -4.46 6.37 1.03
C ILE A 121 -5.95 6.39 0.66
N TYR A 122 -6.28 6.73 -0.59
CA TYR A 122 -7.64 6.65 -1.11
C TYR A 122 -8.09 5.21 -1.37
N LEU A 123 -7.18 4.29 -1.73
CA LEU A 123 -7.47 2.86 -1.77
C LEU A 123 -7.95 2.35 -0.41
N VAL A 124 -7.25 2.70 0.66
CA VAL A 124 -7.67 2.35 2.03
C VAL A 124 -9.02 3.00 2.36
N LEU A 125 -9.21 4.28 2.00
CA LEU A 125 -10.49 4.97 2.18
C LEU A 125 -11.64 4.22 1.48
N GLY A 126 -11.45 3.77 0.24
CA GLY A 126 -12.44 2.97 -0.50
C GLY A 126 -12.82 1.66 0.20
N ILE A 127 -11.85 0.97 0.81
CA ILE A 127 -12.11 -0.23 1.63
C ILE A 127 -12.94 0.13 2.86
N LEU A 128 -12.55 1.18 3.59
CA LEU A 128 -13.20 1.60 4.83
C LEU A 128 -14.65 2.06 4.58
N VAL A 129 -14.88 2.91 3.58
CA VAL A 129 -16.22 3.39 3.22
C VAL A 129 -17.09 2.22 2.76
N LYS A 130 -16.57 1.30 1.94
CA LYS A 130 -17.35 0.12 1.50
C LYS A 130 -17.77 -0.76 2.68
N ASN A 131 -16.88 -0.94 3.65
CA ASN A 131 -17.14 -1.72 4.86
C ASN A 131 -18.14 -1.01 5.78
N ALA A 132 -18.00 0.29 6.00
CA ALA A 132 -18.92 1.10 6.81
C ALA A 132 -20.34 1.10 6.22
N LEU A 133 -20.48 1.24 4.90
CA LEU A 133 -21.77 1.14 4.22
C LEU A 133 -22.39 -0.26 4.33
N ASN A 134 -21.59 -1.33 4.18
CA ASN A 134 -22.09 -2.70 4.36
C ASN A 134 -22.61 -2.92 5.79
N ASN A 135 -21.90 -2.43 6.81
CA ASN A 135 -22.31 -2.53 8.21
C ASN A 135 -23.56 -1.67 8.51
N SER A 136 -23.79 -0.64 7.71
CA SER A 136 -24.98 0.22 7.74
C SER A 136 -26.16 -0.36 6.94
N GLY A 137 -26.02 -1.57 6.39
CA GLY A 137 -27.06 -2.24 5.61
C GLY A 137 -27.10 -1.85 4.12
N ILE A 138 -26.20 -0.98 3.66
CA ILE A 138 -26.13 -0.52 2.27
C ILE A 138 -25.15 -1.40 1.50
N ALA A 139 -25.68 -2.48 0.92
CA ALA A 139 -24.92 -3.49 0.18
C ALA A 139 -25.18 -3.45 -1.34
N GLY A 140 -24.50 -4.34 -2.08
CA GLY A 140 -24.71 -4.50 -3.52
C GLY A 140 -24.34 -3.26 -4.33
N ILE A 141 -25.00 -3.09 -5.49
CA ILE A 141 -24.69 -2.00 -6.43
C ILE A 141 -24.91 -0.61 -5.83
N LYS A 142 -25.93 -0.45 -4.97
CA LYS A 142 -26.18 0.81 -4.25
C LYS A 142 -25.01 1.17 -3.35
N GLY A 143 -24.50 0.19 -2.59
CA GLY A 143 -23.33 0.38 -1.74
C GLY A 143 -22.03 0.57 -2.51
N ILE A 144 -21.93 0.11 -3.76
CA ILE A 144 -20.80 0.38 -4.65
C ILE A 144 -20.86 1.83 -5.15
N GLY A 145 -21.99 2.23 -5.73
CA GLY A 145 -22.18 3.58 -6.26
C GLY A 145 -22.01 4.66 -5.20
N LEU A 146 -22.57 4.46 -4.00
CA LEU A 146 -22.43 5.41 -2.91
C LEU A 146 -20.99 5.48 -2.36
N SER A 147 -20.26 4.35 -2.29
CA SER A 147 -18.84 4.38 -1.92
C SER A 147 -18.01 5.18 -2.93
N LEU A 148 -18.21 4.96 -4.22
CA LEU A 148 -17.49 5.70 -5.26
C LEU A 148 -17.81 7.19 -5.18
N LEU A 149 -19.08 7.55 -5.00
CA LEU A 149 -19.51 8.93 -4.87
C LEU A 149 -18.86 9.62 -3.66
N ILE A 150 -18.89 9.00 -2.48
CA ILE A 150 -18.28 9.56 -1.26
C ILE A 150 -16.79 9.78 -1.47
N CYS A 151 -16.06 8.78 -1.97
CA CYS A 151 -14.62 8.90 -2.17
C CYS A 151 -14.27 9.93 -3.26
N ALA A 152 -15.01 10.00 -4.36
CA ALA A 152 -14.77 10.97 -5.42
C ALA A 152 -15.07 12.41 -4.97
N LEU A 153 -16.17 12.63 -4.25
CA LEU A 153 -16.47 13.94 -3.66
C LEU A 153 -15.40 14.35 -2.64
N TYR A 154 -14.87 13.39 -1.88
CA TYR A 154 -13.78 13.66 -0.95
C TYR A 154 -12.48 14.02 -1.68
N ALA A 155 -12.13 13.31 -2.75
CA ALA A 155 -10.97 13.64 -3.60
C ALA A 155 -11.10 15.04 -4.22
N VAL A 156 -12.29 15.41 -4.70
CA VAL A 156 -12.57 16.78 -5.18
C VAL A 156 -12.40 17.81 -4.06
N SER A 157 -12.92 17.50 -2.87
CA SER A 157 -12.82 18.40 -1.70
C SER A 157 -11.37 18.59 -1.25
N ASP A 158 -10.55 17.55 -1.35
CA ASP A 158 -9.13 17.58 -1.01
C ASP A 158 -8.34 18.47 -1.98
N GLU A 159 -8.55 18.31 -3.28
CA GLU A 159 -7.92 19.15 -4.30
C GLU A 159 -8.40 20.61 -4.22
N PHE A 160 -9.66 20.83 -3.88
CA PHE A 160 -10.18 22.17 -3.61
C PHE A 160 -9.51 22.79 -2.37
N HIS A 161 -9.35 22.03 -1.29
CA HIS A 161 -8.64 22.48 -0.09
C HIS A 161 -7.17 22.83 -0.39
N GLN A 162 -6.49 22.02 -1.21
CA GLN A 162 -5.12 22.27 -1.63
C GLN A 162 -4.94 23.60 -2.39
N VAL A 163 -5.97 24.10 -3.10
CA VAL A 163 -5.90 25.43 -3.76
C VAL A 163 -5.66 26.56 -2.75
N PHE A 164 -6.07 26.39 -1.49
CA PHE A 164 -5.87 27.37 -0.43
C PHE A 164 -4.55 27.17 0.33
N VAL A 165 -3.78 26.13 0.01
CA VAL A 165 -2.49 25.84 0.65
C VAL A 165 -1.36 26.49 -0.17
N PRO A 166 -0.47 27.29 0.46
CA PRO A 166 0.64 27.92 -0.24
C PRO A 166 1.52 26.94 -1.04
N GLY A 167 1.79 27.30 -2.30
CA GLY A 167 2.62 26.50 -3.22
C GLY A 167 1.94 25.24 -3.79
N ARG A 168 0.68 24.98 -3.40
CA ARG A 168 -0.16 23.91 -3.95
C ARG A 168 -1.14 24.45 -4.97
N GLY A 169 -1.59 23.58 -5.86
CA GLY A 169 -2.64 23.90 -6.81
C GLY A 169 -3.45 22.64 -7.09
N GLY A 170 -4.77 22.78 -7.15
CA GLY A 170 -5.67 21.68 -7.44
C GLY A 170 -5.52 21.18 -8.87
N ARG A 171 -5.50 19.86 -9.06
CA ARG A 171 -5.37 19.20 -10.36
C ARG A 171 -6.44 18.13 -10.51
N LEU A 172 -7.21 18.23 -11.61
CA LEU A 172 -8.18 17.19 -11.97
C LEU A 172 -7.51 15.82 -12.14
N SER A 173 -6.25 15.76 -12.59
CA SER A 173 -5.48 14.52 -12.68
C SER A 173 -5.33 13.83 -11.32
N ASP A 174 -5.19 14.60 -10.25
CA ASP A 174 -4.95 14.08 -8.91
C ASP A 174 -6.27 13.55 -8.32
N VAL A 175 -7.41 14.24 -8.58
CA VAL A 175 -8.77 13.69 -8.34
C VAL A 175 -8.98 12.33 -9.01
N PHE A 176 -8.55 12.17 -10.27
CA PHE A 176 -8.70 10.90 -10.99
C PHE A 176 -7.83 9.79 -10.39
N ILE A 177 -6.58 10.10 -10.02
CA ILE A 177 -5.68 9.14 -9.37
C ILE A 177 -6.30 8.67 -8.05
N ASP A 178 -6.75 9.60 -7.22
CA ASP A 178 -7.31 9.31 -5.89
C ASP A 178 -8.62 8.51 -6.00
N SER A 179 -9.49 8.92 -6.92
CA SER A 179 -10.72 8.20 -7.23
C SER A 179 -10.44 6.78 -7.76
N SER A 180 -9.39 6.59 -8.56
CA SER A 180 -9.00 5.27 -9.07
C SER A 180 -8.49 4.35 -7.96
N GLY A 181 -7.71 4.89 -7.01
CA GLY A 181 -7.26 4.19 -5.81
C GLY A 181 -8.45 3.70 -5.00
N ALA A 182 -9.39 4.61 -4.69
CA ALA A 182 -10.62 4.27 -3.97
C ALA A 182 -11.46 3.21 -4.69
N GLY A 183 -11.58 3.28 -6.02
CA GLY A 183 -12.26 2.27 -6.83
C GLY A 183 -11.62 0.88 -6.69
N ILE A 184 -10.29 0.79 -6.76
CA ILE A 184 -9.55 -0.46 -6.59
C ILE A 184 -9.72 -1.00 -5.16
N GLY A 185 -9.66 -0.14 -4.15
CA GLY A 185 -9.90 -0.52 -2.76
C GLY A 185 -11.29 -1.09 -2.53
N LEU A 186 -12.31 -0.47 -3.13
CA LEU A 186 -13.67 -0.97 -3.12
C LEU A 186 -13.77 -2.36 -3.76
N ILE A 187 -13.18 -2.56 -4.95
CA ILE A 187 -13.17 -3.86 -5.63
C ILE A 187 -12.51 -4.91 -4.74
N ALA A 188 -11.37 -4.59 -4.14
CA ALA A 188 -10.67 -5.47 -3.20
C ALA A 188 -11.56 -5.86 -2.01
N SER A 189 -12.29 -4.90 -1.42
CA SER A 189 -13.25 -5.17 -0.34
C SER A 189 -14.37 -6.10 -0.78
N VAL A 190 -14.94 -5.91 -1.98
CA VAL A 190 -15.99 -6.78 -2.52
C VAL A 190 -15.48 -8.20 -2.74
N LEU A 191 -14.30 -8.36 -3.36
CA LEU A 191 -13.69 -9.66 -3.61
C LEU A 191 -13.36 -10.40 -2.30
N PHE A 192 -12.76 -9.70 -1.34
CA PHE A 192 -12.44 -10.25 -0.03
C PHE A 192 -13.68 -10.76 0.70
N ASN A 193 -14.76 -9.96 0.72
CA ASN A 193 -16.02 -10.36 1.32
C ASN A 193 -16.68 -11.56 0.61
N LYS A 194 -16.57 -11.63 -0.72
CA LYS A 194 -17.07 -12.78 -1.50
C LYS A 194 -16.30 -14.06 -1.17
N ILE A 195 -14.97 -13.98 -1.06
CA ILE A 195 -14.11 -15.13 -0.70
C ILE A 195 -14.43 -15.61 0.72
N ARG A 196 -14.56 -14.68 1.69
CA ARG A 196 -14.90 -15.02 3.09
C ARG A 196 -16.24 -15.76 3.18
N ARG A 197 -17.28 -15.26 2.50
CA ARG A 197 -18.61 -15.90 2.50
C ARG A 197 -18.58 -17.30 1.91
N LYS A 198 -17.87 -17.52 0.81
CA LYS A 198 -17.70 -18.85 0.20
C LYS A 198 -17.04 -19.84 1.17
N ARG A 199 -15.96 -19.43 1.84
CA ARG A 199 -15.25 -20.28 2.82
C ARG A 199 -16.14 -20.65 4.02
N THR A 200 -16.90 -19.70 4.55
CA THR A 200 -17.83 -19.98 5.66
C THR A 200 -18.92 -20.95 5.21
N ALA A 201 -19.49 -20.76 4.02
CA ALA A 201 -20.51 -21.68 3.48
C ALA A 201 -19.96 -23.10 3.27
N SER A 202 -18.75 -23.26 2.74
CA SER A 202 -18.13 -24.57 2.55
C SER A 202 -17.81 -25.29 3.87
N LEU A 203 -17.41 -24.54 4.90
CA LEU A 203 -17.14 -25.10 6.23
C LEU A 203 -18.43 -25.62 6.89
N VAL A 204 -19.50 -24.85 6.82
CA VAL A 204 -20.82 -25.25 7.34
C VAL A 204 -21.36 -26.47 6.59
N SER A 205 -21.21 -26.52 5.26
CA SER A 205 -21.65 -27.68 4.49
C SER A 205 -20.85 -28.96 4.82
N ASN A 206 -19.53 -28.86 5.05
CA ASN A 206 -18.71 -30.01 5.43
C ASN A 206 -19.04 -30.52 6.83
N ASP A 207 -19.22 -29.64 7.82
CA ASP A 207 -19.64 -30.02 9.18
C ASP A 207 -21.00 -30.74 9.17
N SER A 208 -21.97 -30.23 8.40
CA SER A 208 -23.29 -30.86 8.29
C SER A 208 -23.28 -32.25 7.63
N ARG A 209 -22.28 -32.54 6.80
CA ARG A 209 -22.08 -33.86 6.19
C ARG A 209 -21.46 -34.83 7.20
N ASN A 210 -20.42 -34.38 7.90
CA ASN A 210 -19.68 -35.18 8.88
C ASN A 210 -20.48 -35.56 10.14
N ARG A 211 -21.64 -34.93 10.40
CA ARG A 211 -22.56 -35.30 11.50
C ARG A 211 -23.61 -36.34 11.09
N LYS A 212 -23.71 -36.69 9.81
CA LYS A 212 -24.69 -37.68 9.29
C LYS A 212 -24.07 -39.05 9.05
N ASP A 213 -22.75 -39.14 9.11
CA ASP A 213 -21.94 -40.35 9.05
C ASP A 213 -21.56 -40.80 10.46
#